data_AF-A0AAN8PZG7-F1
#
_entry.id   AF-A0AAN8PZG7-F1
#
_cell.length_a   1.000
_cell.length_b   1.000
_cell.length_c   1.000
_cell.angle_alpha   90.00
_cell.angle_beta   90.00
_cell.angle_gamma   90.00
#
_symmetry.space_group_name_H-M   'P 1'
#
loop_
_entity.id
_entity.type
_entity.pdbx_description
1 polymer ?
#
loop_
_entity_poly.entity_id
_entity_poly.type
_entity_poly.pdbx_seq_one_letter_code
_entity_poly.pdbx_strand_id
1 'polypeptide(L)'
;MFSFNKTSTWLRGLNDDEKDKLLDECRGEGRAIRKDFKERTKLIANEQLKLQKLKKQEMERLEADRIKRAESMTNDVCFYGLWQTVDQIEEGMIKLNNEKEIRCALQAQIKFRKSVLQQKHCNKQISDSNQVSKISSSTEAL
;
A
#
# COMPACT_ATOMS: atom_id res chain seq x y z
N MET A 1 44.61 8.75 -9.67
CA MET A 1 45.32 7.54 -10.15
C MET A 1 45.92 7.67 -11.56
N PHE A 2 45.82 8.83 -12.26
CA PHE A 2 46.28 8.99 -13.65
C PHE A 2 47.53 9.87 -13.85
N SER A 3 48.15 10.34 -12.77
CA SER A 3 49.18 11.40 -12.80
C SER A 3 50.51 11.00 -13.44
N PHE A 4 50.76 9.70 -13.63
CA PHE A 4 51.99 9.18 -14.25
C PHE A 4 51.74 8.55 -15.63
N ASN A 5 50.55 8.74 -16.21
CA ASN A 5 50.26 8.17 -17.52
C ASN A 5 51.01 8.94 -18.63
N LYS A 6 51.93 8.26 -19.32
CA LYS A 6 52.71 8.80 -20.44
C LYS A 6 52.03 8.60 -21.80
N THR A 7 50.71 8.37 -21.83
CA THR A 7 49.94 8.15 -23.07
C THR A 7 50.12 9.25 -24.10
N SER A 8 50.24 10.52 -23.70
CA SER A 8 50.45 11.62 -24.64
C SER A 8 51.84 11.61 -25.28
N THR A 9 52.86 11.14 -24.55
CA THR A 9 54.22 10.96 -25.08
C THR A 9 54.30 9.73 -25.97
N TRP A 10 53.64 8.63 -25.56
CA TRP A 10 53.51 7.41 -26.36
C TRP A 10 52.77 7.65 -27.68
N LEU A 11 51.63 8.37 -27.63
CA LEU A 11 50.83 8.68 -28.81
C LEU A 11 51.57 9.57 -29.83
N ARG A 12 52.51 10.40 -29.35
CA ARG A 12 53.37 11.24 -30.20
C ARG A 12 54.53 10.47 -30.83
N GLY A 13 54.87 9.28 -30.31
CA GLY A 13 55.91 8.42 -30.86
C GLY A 13 55.42 7.39 -31.87
N LEU A 14 54.11 7.30 -32.11
CA LEU A 14 53.50 6.45 -33.14
C LEU A 14 53.60 7.12 -34.51
N ASN A 15 53.58 6.29 -35.57
CA ASN A 15 53.44 6.78 -36.94
C ASN A 15 52.06 7.41 -37.14
N ASP A 16 51.97 8.41 -38.03
CA ASP A 16 50.73 9.17 -38.23
C ASP A 16 49.56 8.26 -38.66
N ASP A 17 49.79 7.28 -39.54
CA ASP A 17 48.75 6.33 -39.98
C ASP A 17 48.21 5.46 -38.83
N GLU A 18 49.08 4.97 -37.96
CA GLU A 18 48.70 4.12 -36.81
C GLU A 18 47.97 4.94 -35.74
N LYS A 19 48.41 6.18 -35.54
CA LYS A 19 47.79 7.14 -34.63
C LYS A 19 46.39 7.52 -35.10
N ASP A 20 46.19 7.80 -36.39
CA ASP A 20 44.87 8.15 -36.93
C ASP A 20 43.91 6.97 -36.86
N LYS A 21 44.37 5.76 -37.19
CA LYS A 21 43.57 4.53 -37.02
C LYS A 21 43.13 4.33 -35.57
N LEU A 22 44.05 4.46 -34.61
CA LEU A 22 43.75 4.31 -33.18
C LEU A 22 42.74 5.36 -32.70
N LEU A 23 42.90 6.62 -33.13
CA LEU A 23 41.98 7.69 -32.77
C LEU A 23 40.58 7.46 -33.36
N ASP A 24 40.48 6.92 -34.57
CA ASP A 24 39.20 6.60 -35.19
C ASP A 24 38.49 5.42 -34.53
N GLU A 25 39.22 4.37 -34.14
CA GLU A 25 38.72 3.28 -33.32
C GLU A 25 38.19 3.81 -31.98
N CYS A 26 38.99 4.62 -31.28
CA CYS A 26 38.59 5.26 -30.02
C CYS A 26 37.33 6.13 -30.16
N ARG A 27 37.23 6.89 -31.26
CA ARG A 27 36.02 7.70 -31.55
C ARG A 27 34.81 6.79 -31.82
N GLY A 28 35.00 5.68 -32.51
CA GLY A 28 33.99 4.66 -32.78
C GLY A 28 33.46 4.03 -31.50
N GLU A 29 34.35 3.51 -30.67
CA GLU A 29 34.02 2.94 -29.36
C GLU A 29 33.34 3.96 -28.45
N GLY A 30 33.85 5.20 -28.42
CA GLY A 30 33.25 6.28 -27.64
C GLY A 30 31.82 6.60 -28.09
N ARG A 31 31.51 6.50 -29.40
CA ARG A 31 30.13 6.63 -29.90
C ARG A 31 29.26 5.46 -29.47
N ALA A 32 29.77 4.23 -29.55
CA ALA A 32 29.06 3.03 -29.11
C ALA A 32 28.72 3.09 -27.61
N ILE A 33 29.70 3.41 -26.76
CA ILE A 33 29.51 3.56 -25.31
C ILE A 33 28.42 4.61 -25.00
N ARG A 34 28.44 5.76 -25.67
CA ARG A 34 27.41 6.80 -25.47
C ARG A 34 26.02 6.33 -25.89
N LYS A 35 25.93 5.55 -26.97
CA LYS A 35 24.67 4.97 -27.43
C LYS A 35 24.13 3.97 -26.40
N ASP A 36 24.95 3.03 -25.96
CA ASP A 36 24.59 2.01 -24.97
C ASP A 36 24.19 2.63 -23.64
N PHE A 37 24.93 3.66 -23.20
CA PHE A 37 24.59 4.41 -22.00
C PHE A 37 23.21 5.05 -22.12
N LYS A 38 22.93 5.74 -23.23
CA LYS A 38 21.64 6.38 -23.48
C LYS A 38 20.49 5.35 -23.53
N GLU A 39 20.70 4.21 -24.15
CA GLU A 39 19.73 3.12 -24.20
C GLU A 39 19.47 2.54 -22.81
N ARG A 40 20.53 2.27 -22.04
CA ARG A 40 20.43 1.79 -20.66
C ARG A 40 19.70 2.78 -19.76
N THR A 41 19.98 4.07 -19.85
CA THR A 41 19.27 5.10 -19.07
C THR A 41 17.78 5.11 -19.41
N LYS A 42 17.43 4.98 -20.70
CA LYS A 42 16.02 4.88 -21.12
C LYS A 42 15.33 3.63 -20.57
N LEU A 43 16.00 2.48 -20.61
CA LEU A 43 15.46 1.23 -20.06
C LEU A 43 15.17 1.36 -18.57
N ILE A 44 16.13 1.87 -17.80
CA ILE A 44 15.97 2.11 -16.36
C ILE A 44 14.80 3.06 -16.08
N ALA A 45 14.71 4.17 -16.82
CA ALA A 45 13.61 5.12 -16.66
C ALA A 45 12.24 4.48 -16.96
N ASN A 46 12.16 3.67 -18.01
CA ASN A 46 10.93 2.96 -18.37
C ASN A 46 10.53 1.92 -17.32
N GLU A 47 11.48 1.17 -16.77
CA GLU A 47 11.22 0.20 -15.70
C GLU A 47 10.71 0.90 -14.43
N GLN A 48 11.35 2.01 -14.03
CA GLN A 48 10.90 2.81 -12.90
C GLN A 48 9.48 3.34 -13.11
N LEU A 49 9.17 3.85 -14.30
CA LEU A 49 7.83 4.31 -14.64
C LEU A 49 6.80 3.17 -14.57
N LYS A 50 7.15 1.97 -15.07
CA LYS A 50 6.29 0.79 -15.00
C LYS A 50 6.01 0.40 -13.55
N LEU A 51 7.03 0.36 -12.70
CA LEU A 51 6.89 0.06 -11.28
C LEU A 51 6.02 1.09 -10.56
N GLN A 52 6.20 2.38 -10.86
CA GLN A 52 5.34 3.44 -10.30
C GLN A 52 3.88 3.28 -10.72
N LYS A 53 3.62 2.95 -11.99
CA LYS A 53 2.26 2.70 -12.48
C LYS A 53 1.61 1.52 -11.77
N LEU A 54 2.33 0.41 -11.60
CA LEU A 54 1.82 -0.77 -10.87
C LEU A 54 1.52 -0.44 -9.41
N LYS A 55 2.41 0.30 -8.73
CA LYS A 55 2.16 0.76 -7.35
C LYS A 55 0.93 1.64 -7.27
N LYS A 56 0.76 2.57 -8.20
CA LYS A 56 -0.40 3.45 -8.26
C LYS A 56 -1.70 2.65 -8.43
N GLN A 57 -1.72 1.71 -9.37
CA GLN A 57 -2.89 0.84 -9.61
C GLN A 57 -3.23 0.00 -8.38
N GLU A 58 -2.24 -0.54 -7.68
CA GLU A 58 -2.49 -1.32 -6.46
C GLU A 58 -3.03 -0.44 -5.32
N MET A 59 -2.48 0.77 -5.16
CA MET A 59 -3.01 1.72 -4.16
C MET A 59 -4.45 2.13 -4.48
N GLU A 60 -4.78 2.37 -5.76
CA GLU A 60 -6.15 2.67 -6.19
C GLU A 60 -7.09 1.49 -5.92
N ARG A 61 -6.65 0.25 -6.19
CA ARG A 61 -7.43 -0.96 -5.90
C ARG A 61 -7.69 -1.11 -4.40
N LEU A 62 -6.65 -0.95 -3.57
CA LEU A 62 -6.77 -1.03 -2.11
C LEU A 62 -7.69 0.05 -1.54
N GLU A 63 -7.65 1.27 -2.08
CA GLU A 63 -8.54 2.34 -1.67
C GLU A 63 -9.98 2.07 -2.11
N ALA A 64 -10.20 1.60 -3.34
CA ALA A 64 -11.52 1.19 -3.80
C ALA A 64 -12.11 0.06 -2.95
N ASP A 65 -11.31 -0.96 -2.60
CA ASP A 65 -11.71 -2.05 -1.71
C ASP A 65 -11.99 -1.57 -0.28
N ARG A 66 -11.27 -0.54 0.19
CA ARG A 66 -11.52 0.09 1.49
C ARG A 66 -12.84 0.85 1.47
N ILE A 67 -13.11 1.65 0.45
CA ILE A 67 -14.35 2.40 0.27
C ILE A 67 -15.53 1.43 0.19
N LYS A 68 -15.44 0.41 -0.67
CA LYS A 68 -16.49 -0.61 -0.84
C LYS A 68 -16.82 -1.33 0.48
N ARG A 69 -15.80 -1.65 1.29
CA ARG A 69 -16.01 -2.24 2.62
C ARG A 69 -16.69 -1.26 3.57
N ALA A 70 -16.29 0.01 3.57
CA ALA A 70 -16.92 1.03 4.39
C ALA A 70 -18.38 1.28 4.00
N GLU A 71 -18.68 1.31 2.70
CA GLU A 71 -20.05 1.40 2.17
C GLU A 71 -20.91 0.22 2.61
N SER A 72 -20.40 -1.01 2.49
CA SER A 72 -21.10 -2.21 2.98
C SER A 72 -21.41 -2.14 4.47
N MET A 73 -20.43 -1.77 5.30
CA MET A 73 -20.64 -1.60 6.75
C MET A 73 -21.63 -0.49 7.07
N THR A 74 -21.64 0.58 6.27
CA THR A 74 -22.60 1.69 6.41
C THR A 74 -24.00 1.22 6.07
N ASN A 75 -24.17 0.46 4.98
CA ASN A 75 -25.46 -0.09 4.59
C ASN A 75 -26.04 -1.04 5.66
N ASP A 76 -25.19 -1.89 6.26
CA ASP A 76 -25.62 -2.78 7.35
C ASP A 76 -26.15 -1.96 8.54
N VAL A 77 -25.47 -0.87 8.92
CA VAL A 77 -25.92 0.01 10.00
C VAL A 77 -27.14 0.83 9.60
N CYS A 78 -27.27 1.26 8.34
CA CYS A 78 -28.48 1.91 7.84
C CYS A 78 -29.70 0.97 7.91
N PHE A 79 -29.50 -0.33 7.68
CA PHE A 79 -30.57 -1.32 7.79
C PHE A 79 -31.04 -1.55 9.23
N TYR A 80 -30.11 -1.76 10.17
CA TYR A 80 -30.45 -2.01 11.58
C TYR A 80 -30.72 -0.74 12.40
N GLY A 81 -30.32 0.42 11.88
CA GLY A 81 -30.27 1.69 12.60
C GLY A 81 -28.96 1.87 13.37
N LEU A 82 -28.50 3.11 13.51
CA LEU A 82 -27.34 3.44 14.34
C LEU A 82 -27.78 3.59 15.80
N TRP A 83 -27.34 2.67 16.65
CA TRP A 83 -27.55 2.78 18.09
C TRP A 83 -26.43 3.62 18.69
N GLN A 84 -26.73 4.52 19.62
CA GLN A 84 -25.75 5.41 20.25
C GLN A 84 -25.79 5.31 21.77
N THR A 85 -26.96 5.04 22.34
CA THR A 85 -27.15 4.84 23.78
C THR A 85 -27.38 3.37 24.11
N VAL A 86 -27.26 3.00 25.39
CA VAL A 86 -27.56 1.65 25.88
C VAL A 86 -29.04 1.32 25.66
N ASP A 87 -29.93 2.25 25.97
CA ASP A 87 -31.38 2.10 25.75
C ASP A 87 -31.71 1.78 24.30
N GLN A 88 -31.05 2.43 23.33
CA GLN A 88 -31.25 2.15 21.90
C GLN A 88 -30.75 0.76 21.49
N ILE A 89 -29.70 0.26 22.15
CA ILE A 89 -29.22 -1.10 21.94
C ILE A 89 -30.25 -2.09 22.45
N GLU A 90 -30.76 -1.89 23.67
CA GLU A 90 -31.78 -2.76 24.28
C GLU A 90 -33.08 -2.76 23.47
N GLU A 91 -33.59 -1.58 23.09
CA GLU A 91 -34.74 -1.46 22.19
C GLU A 91 -34.50 -2.14 20.83
N GLY A 92 -33.29 -1.97 20.27
CA GLY A 92 -32.89 -2.59 19.01
C GLY A 92 -32.86 -4.12 19.10
N MET A 93 -32.38 -4.66 20.23
CA MET A 93 -32.40 -6.10 20.50
C MET A 93 -33.82 -6.63 20.67
N ILE A 94 -34.68 -5.91 21.39
CA ILE A 94 -36.09 -6.30 21.59
C ILE A 94 -36.85 -6.33 20.27
N LYS A 95 -36.54 -5.39 19.35
CA LYS A 95 -37.16 -5.35 18.00
C LYS A 95 -36.74 -6.53 17.11
N LEU A 96 -35.58 -7.14 17.38
CA LEU A 96 -35.05 -8.26 16.60
C LEU A 96 -35.40 -9.58 17.28
N ASN A 97 -36.36 -10.32 16.76
CA ASN A 97 -36.84 -11.56 17.38
C ASN A 97 -35.88 -12.76 17.26
N ASN A 98 -34.84 -12.68 16.43
CA ASN A 98 -33.95 -13.80 16.13
C ASN A 98 -32.55 -13.56 16.71
N GLU A 99 -32.06 -14.49 17.53
CA GLU A 99 -30.73 -14.41 18.14
C GLU A 99 -29.61 -14.26 17.09
N LYS A 100 -29.76 -14.91 15.94
CA LYS A 100 -28.80 -14.79 14.84
C LYS A 100 -28.77 -13.36 14.28
N GLU A 101 -29.93 -12.74 14.12
CA GLU A 101 -30.04 -11.36 13.63
C GLU A 101 -29.52 -10.36 14.65
N ILE A 102 -29.79 -10.57 15.95
CA ILE A 102 -29.23 -9.75 17.03
C ILE A 102 -27.70 -9.78 16.97
N ARG A 103 -27.10 -10.97 16.84
CA ARG A 103 -25.64 -11.11 16.71
C ARG A 103 -25.11 -10.39 15.46
N CYS A 104 -25.79 -10.51 14.33
CA CYS A 104 -25.42 -9.80 13.10
C CYS A 104 -25.49 -8.28 13.26
N ALA A 105 -26.58 -7.76 13.84
CA ALA A 105 -26.77 -6.33 14.10
C ALA A 105 -25.68 -5.79 15.03
N LEU A 106 -25.39 -6.48 16.14
CA LEU A 106 -24.31 -6.10 17.05
C LEU A 106 -22.93 -6.11 16.37
N GLN A 107 -22.64 -7.15 15.58
CA GLN A 107 -21.40 -7.20 14.82
C GLN A 107 -21.29 -6.05 13.82
N ALA A 108 -22.39 -5.67 13.15
CA ALA A 108 -22.44 -4.53 12.26
C ALA A 108 -22.15 -3.22 13.01
N GLN A 109 -22.78 -2.99 14.17
CA GLN A 109 -22.50 -1.81 15.02
C GLN A 109 -21.02 -1.74 15.42
N ILE A 110 -20.44 -2.85 15.88
CA ILE A 110 -19.04 -2.90 16.32
C ILE A 110 -18.08 -2.64 15.16
N LYS A 111 -18.28 -3.33 14.02
CA LYS A 111 -17.45 -3.18 12.83
C LYS A 111 -17.51 -1.74 12.30
N PHE A 112 -18.70 -1.17 12.20
CA PHE A 112 -18.89 0.20 11.74
C PHE A 112 -18.19 1.23 12.65
N ARG A 113 -18.36 1.12 13.97
CA ARG A 113 -17.70 2.03 14.93
C ARG A 113 -16.16 1.94 14.87
N LYS A 114 -15.62 0.72 14.71
CA LYS A 114 -14.17 0.48 14.64
C LYS A 114 -13.57 0.93 13.31
N SER A 115 -14.21 0.59 12.19
CA SER A 115 -13.64 0.74 10.85
C SER A 115 -14.06 2.03 10.15
N VAL A 116 -15.30 2.51 10.35
CA VAL A 116 -15.83 3.73 9.70
C VAL A 116 -15.67 4.93 10.62
N LEU A 117 -16.17 4.86 11.86
CA LEU A 117 -16.09 5.99 12.81
C LEU A 117 -14.73 6.12 13.51
N GLN A 118 -13.87 5.10 13.41
CA GLN A 118 -12.53 5.05 14.02
C GLN A 118 -12.52 5.41 15.52
N GLN A 119 -13.58 5.04 16.24
CA GLN A 119 -13.71 5.33 17.66
C GLN A 119 -12.63 4.58 18.44
N LYS A 120 -11.73 5.33 19.08
CA LYS A 120 -10.71 4.77 19.97
C LYS A 120 -11.35 4.52 21.33
N HIS A 121 -11.64 3.26 21.63
CA HIS A 121 -12.10 2.89 22.98
C HIS A 121 -10.96 3.05 23.99
N CYS A 122 -11.23 3.74 25.09
CA CYS A 122 -10.33 3.88 26.23
C CYS A 122 -10.01 2.52 26.90
N ASN A 123 -10.88 1.51 26.75
CA ASN A 123 -10.65 0.14 27.18
C ASN A 123 -10.39 -0.80 25.99
N LYS A 124 -9.11 -1.16 25.77
CA LYS A 124 -8.68 -2.08 24.70
C LYS A 124 -9.34 -3.46 24.76
N GLN A 125 -9.78 -3.92 25.94
CA GLN A 125 -10.35 -5.27 26.14
C GLN A 125 -11.72 -5.49 25.49
N ILE A 126 -12.47 -4.43 25.17
CA ILE A 126 -13.83 -4.54 24.59
C ILE A 126 -13.78 -4.63 23.05
N SER A 127 -12.64 -4.31 22.43
CA SER A 127 -12.49 -4.20 20.97
C SER A 127 -12.22 -5.52 20.25
N ASP A 128 -12.07 -6.61 21.00
CA ASP A 128 -11.82 -7.95 20.50
C ASP A 128 -13.12 -8.76 20.51
N SER A 129 -13.60 -9.07 19.31
CA SER A 129 -14.83 -9.80 19.00
C SER A 129 -14.91 -11.25 19.53
N ASN A 130 -14.00 -11.64 20.43
CA ASN A 130 -13.90 -12.98 21.03
C ASN A 130 -14.46 -13.09 22.46
N GLN A 131 -15.00 -12.02 23.06
CA GLN A 131 -15.46 -12.04 24.45
C GLN A 131 -16.96 -11.82 24.68
N VAL A 132 -17.77 -11.76 23.61
CA VAL A 132 -19.25 -11.64 23.74
C VAL A 132 -19.85 -12.85 24.49
N SER A 133 -19.12 -13.97 24.61
CA SER A 133 -19.51 -15.17 25.37
C SER A 133 -19.32 -15.07 26.89
N LYS A 134 -18.68 -14.03 27.44
CA LYS A 134 -18.41 -13.93 28.90
C LYS A 134 -19.33 -13.00 29.67
N ILE A 135 -20.13 -12.17 29.01
CA ILE A 135 -20.97 -11.17 29.69
C ILE A 135 -22.26 -11.81 30.26
N SER A 136 -22.68 -12.98 29.75
CA SER A 136 -23.82 -13.73 30.31
C SER A 136 -23.51 -14.48 31.61
N SER A 137 -22.27 -14.44 32.12
CA SER A 137 -21.86 -15.20 33.32
C SER A 137 -21.69 -14.34 34.58
N SER A 138 -21.88 -13.02 34.50
CA SER A 138 -21.59 -12.10 35.61
C SER A 138 -22.82 -11.38 36.17
N THR A 139 -24.02 -11.69 35.67
CA THR A 139 -25.29 -11.11 36.16
C THR A 139 -26.07 -12.04 37.09
N GLU A 140 -25.47 -13.15 37.56
CA GLU A 140 -26.06 -14.05 38.58
C GLU A 140 -25.34 -13.96 39.95
N ALA A 141 -24.44 -13.00 40.14
CA ALA A 141 -23.77 -12.81 41.43
C ALA A 141 -23.75 -11.33 41.82
N LEU A 142 -24.90 -10.82 42.25
CA LEU A 142 -25.07 -9.77 43.27
C LEU A 142 -26.55 -9.69 43.69
#